data_AF-A0A2H5DQR5-F1
#
_entry.id   AF-A0A2H5DQR5-F1
#
_cell.length_a   1.000
_cell.length_b   1.000
_cell.length_c   1.000
_cell.angle_alpha   90.00
_cell.angle_beta   90.00
_cell.angle_gamma   90.00
#
_symmetry.space_group_name_H-M   'P 1'
#
loop_
_entity.id
_entity.type
_entity.pdbx_description
1 polymer ?
#
loop_
_entity_poly.entity_id
_entity_poly.type
_entity_poly.pdbx_seq_one_letter_code
_entity_poly.pdbx_strand_id
1 'polypeptide(L)' 'MWNAKADQLAVAAPPGATNWAIGSSGTLNPDVPDAQGVPVPPTLGAVDSANVRVGPDSLYLMQLCQRLGPQAVRNIGY' A
#
# COMPACT_ATOMS: atom_id res chain seq x y z
N MET A 1 0.29 -1.04 1.23
CA MET A 1 0.11 -0.17 0.06
C MET A 1 1.08 1.00 0.14
N TRP A 2 1.63 1.40 -0.99
CA TRP A 2 2.60 2.48 -1.10
C TRP A 2 2.22 3.37 -2.28
N ASN A 3 2.04 4.67 -2.06
CA ASN A 3 1.65 5.66 -3.09
C ASN A 3 0.49 5.23 -4.00
N ALA A 4 -0.43 4.40 -3.50
CA ALA A 4 -1.57 3.94 -4.28
C ALA A 4 -2.59 5.07 -4.45
N LYS A 5 -3.26 5.12 -5.61
CA LYS A 5 -4.37 6.04 -5.87
C LYS A 5 -5.60 5.23 -6.24
N ALA A 6 -6.67 5.38 -5.46
CA ALA A 6 -7.96 4.76 -5.70
C ALA A 6 -9.09 5.67 -5.19
N ASP A 7 -10.33 5.41 -5.61
CA ASP A 7 -11.49 6.13 -5.07
C ASP A 7 -11.75 5.73 -3.61
N GLN A 8 -11.61 4.44 -3.30
CA GLN A 8 -11.70 3.89 -1.96
C GLN A 8 -10.49 3.03 -1.59
N LEU A 9 -10.09 3.10 -0.33
CA LEU A 9 -8.98 2.33 0.24
C LEU A 9 -9.50 1.48 1.40
N ALA A 10 -9.58 0.17 1.19
CA ALA A 10 -9.80 -0.79 2.26
C ALA A 10 -8.45 -1.34 2.73
N VAL A 11 -8.10 -1.09 3.98
CA VAL A 11 -6.82 -1.55 4.58
C VAL A 11 -7.17 -2.49 5.72
N ALA A 12 -7.21 -3.81 5.48
CA ALA A 12 -7.50 -4.78 6.54
C ALA A 12 -6.25 -5.07 7.37
N ALA A 13 -6.33 -5.02 8.71
CA ALA A 13 -5.33 -5.54 9.62
C ALA A 13 -5.89 -6.80 10.30
N PRO A 14 -5.55 -7.99 9.81
CA PRO A 14 -6.02 -9.23 10.41
C PRO A 14 -5.27 -9.52 11.73
N PRO A 15 -5.81 -10.40 12.59
CA PRO A 15 -5.14 -10.79 13.82
C PRO A 15 -3.71 -11.30 13.57
N GLY A 16 -2.72 -10.71 14.25
CA GLY A 16 -1.32 -11.11 14.15
C GLY A 16 -0.54 -10.49 12.99
N ALA A 17 -1.15 -9.63 12.18
CA ALA A 17 -0.46 -8.88 11.14
C ALA A 17 -0.91 -7.42 11.08
N THR A 18 -0.04 -6.57 10.54
CA THR A 18 -0.36 -5.16 10.29
C THR A 18 -0.18 -4.88 8.82
N ASN A 19 -1.22 -4.33 8.19
CA ASN A 19 -1.10 -3.74 6.88
C ASN A 19 -0.99 -2.22 7.02
N TRP A 20 -0.13 -1.64 6.19
CA TRP A 20 0.08 -0.19 6.12
C TRP A 20 -0.36 0.37 4.78
N ALA A 21 -0.94 1.56 4.77
CA ALA A 21 -1.09 2.39 3.60
C ALA A 21 -0.28 3.67 3.81
N ILE A 22 0.82 3.82 3.08
CA ILE A 22 1.73 4.97 3.20
C ILE A 22 1.69 5.77 1.91
N GLY A 23 1.49 7.08 2.04
CA GLY A 23 1.45 8.03 0.93
C GLY A 23 0.32 7.81 -0.08
N SER A 24 -0.67 7.02 0.30
CA SER A 24 -1.77 6.63 -0.60
C SER A 24 -2.93 7.62 -0.54
N SER A 25 -3.65 7.75 -1.64
CA SER A 25 -4.77 8.68 -1.82
C SER A 25 -6.06 7.94 -2.16
N GLY A 26 -7.16 8.35 -1.52
CA GLY A 26 -8.49 7.75 -1.65
C GLY A 26 -9.28 7.82 -0.34
N THR A 27 -10.60 7.62 -0.41
CA THR A 27 -11.45 7.59 0.78
C THR A 27 -11.23 6.28 1.54
N LEU A 28 -10.83 6.36 2.82
CA LEU A 28 -10.70 5.15 3.65
C LEU A 28 -12.07 4.49 3.83
N ASN A 29 -12.15 3.22 3.48
CA ASN A 29 -13.32 2.39 3.73
C ASN A 29 -13.11 1.66 5.07
N PRO A 30 -13.91 1.95 6.11
CA PRO A 30 -13.85 1.25 7.38
C PRO A 30 -14.35 -0.20 7.28
N ASP A 31 -15.14 -0.52 6.25
CA ASP A 31 -15.62 -1.87 5.97
C ASP A 31 -14.52 -2.66 5.27
N VAL A 32 -13.72 -3.37 6.06
CA VAL A 32 -12.64 -4.23 5.58
C VAL A 32 -13.21 -5.54 5.01
N PRO A 33 -12.95 -5.83 3.71
CA PRO A 33 -13.57 -6.95 3.00
C PRO A 33 -12.92 -8.28 3.39
N ASP A 34 -13.55 -9.00 4.31
CA ASP A 34 -13.12 -10.28 4.94
C ASP A 34 -13.55 -10.38 6.41
N ALA A 35 -14.25 -9.38 6.98
CA ALA A 35 -14.79 -9.48 8.34
C ALA A 35 -15.86 -10.56 8.53
N GLN A 36 -16.51 -11.02 7.46
CA GLN A 36 -17.64 -11.94 7.53
C GLN A 36 -17.15 -13.40 7.63
N GLY A 37 -17.45 -14.06 8.75
CA GLY A 37 -17.17 -15.48 8.97
C GLY A 37 -15.81 -15.80 9.60
N VAL A 38 -15.04 -14.77 9.97
CA VAL A 38 -13.75 -14.93 10.68
C VAL A 38 -14.00 -14.79 12.19
N PRO A 39 -13.40 -15.65 13.05
CA PRO A 39 -13.65 -15.63 14.49
C PRO A 39 -13.33 -14.29 15.16
N VAL A 40 -12.36 -13.56 14.62
CA VAL A 40 -12.01 -12.20 15.02
C VAL A 40 -12.02 -11.34 13.76
N PRO A 41 -12.88 -10.32 13.69
CA PRO A 41 -12.94 -9.45 12.53
C PRO A 41 -11.62 -8.66 12.40
N PRO A 42 -11.13 -8.44 11.17
CA PRO A 42 -10.01 -7.56 10.93
C PRO A 42 -10.37 -6.12 11.33
N THR A 43 -9.37 -5.35 11.75
CA THR A 43 -9.51 -3.93 12.03
C THR A 43 -9.00 -3.10 10.85
N LEU A 44 -9.25 -1.78 10.87
CA LEU A 44 -8.61 -0.89 9.91
C LEU A 44 -7.10 -0.86 10.17
N GLY A 45 -6.32 -1.05 9.11
CA GLY A 45 -4.86 -0.99 9.14
C GLY A 45 -4.33 0.42 9.29
N ALA A 46 -3.01 0.51 9.47
CA ALA A 46 -2.35 1.77 9.75
C ALA A 46 -2.22 2.62 8.47
N VAL A 47 -2.48 3.91 8.61
CA VAL A 47 -2.37 4.88 7.51
C VAL A 47 -1.38 5.96 7.91
N ASP A 48 -0.44 6.25 7.01
CA ASP A 48 0.55 7.30 7.16
C ASP A 48 0.60 8.16 5.88
N SER A 49 0.81 9.46 6.04
CA SER A 49 0.91 10.41 4.94
C SER A 49 -0.31 10.33 3.99
N ALA A 50 -1.51 10.27 4.57
CA ALA A 50 -2.75 10.16 3.80
C ALA A 50 -2.90 11.33 2.83
N ASN A 51 -3.22 11.02 1.56
CA ASN A 51 -3.33 12.01 0.47
C ASN A 51 -2.04 12.80 0.19
N VAL A 52 -0.89 12.35 0.69
CA VAL A 52 0.42 12.97 0.47
C VAL A 52 1.37 11.92 -0.10
N ARG A 53 1.68 12.02 -1.39
CA ARG A 53 2.61 11.09 -2.05
C ARG A 53 4.01 11.21 -1.43
N VAL A 54 4.63 10.08 -1.12
CA VAL A 54 5.96 10.01 -0.47
C VAL A 54 7.04 9.49 -1.42
N GLY A 55 8.30 9.82 -1.16
CA GLY A 55 9.43 9.26 -1.90
C GLY A 55 9.91 7.92 -1.30
N PRO A 56 10.39 6.97 -2.13
CA PRO A 56 10.40 6.98 -3.58
C PRO A 56 9.01 6.73 -4.17
N ASP A 57 8.80 7.10 -5.43
CA ASP A 57 7.50 6.91 -6.10
C ASP A 57 7.05 5.44 -6.13
N SER A 58 7.99 4.51 -6.31
CA SER A 58 7.75 3.09 -6.29
C SER A 58 8.88 2.37 -5.56
N LEU A 59 8.52 1.60 -4.53
CA LEU A 59 9.46 0.72 -3.82
C LEU A 59 10.02 -0.35 -4.78
N TYR A 60 9.19 -0.85 -5.70
CA TYR A 60 9.61 -1.83 -6.70
C TYR A 60 10.69 -1.26 -7.62
N LEU A 61 10.47 -0.06 -8.19
CA LEU A 61 11.44 0.55 -9.11
C LEU A 61 12.74 0.94 -8.38
N MET A 62 12.63 1.44 -7.14
CA MET A 62 13.80 1.72 -6.30
C MET A 62 14.61 0.43 -6.06
N GLN A 63 13.96 -0.66 -5.66
CA GLN A 63 14.63 -1.93 -5.41
C GLN A 63 15.23 -2.53 -6.69
N LEU A 64 14.53 -2.44 -7.82
CA LEU A 64 15.04 -2.88 -9.12
C LEU A 64 16.30 -2.10 -9.51
N CYS A 65 16.27 -0.78 -9.37
CA CYS A 65 17.41 0.09 -9.62
C CYS A 65 18.59 -0.24 -8.71
N GLN A 66 18.35 -0.44 -7.42
CA GLN A 66 19.39 -0.82 -6.45
C GLN A 66 20.04 -2.15 -6.79
N ARG A 67 19.25 -3.13 -7.27
CA ARG A 67 19.74 -4.49 -7.55
C ARG A 67 20.43 -4.62 -8.91
N LEU A 68 19.91 -3.98 -9.94
CA LEU A 68 20.32 -4.20 -11.34
C LEU A 68 20.77 -2.91 -12.06
N GLY A 69 20.81 -1.79 -11.35
CA GLY A 69 21.20 -0.48 -11.87
C GLY A 69 20.09 0.24 -12.64
N PRO A 70 20.31 1.52 -13.01
CA PRO A 70 19.32 2.34 -13.70
C PRO A 70 18.88 1.78 -15.05
N GLN A 71 19.75 1.02 -15.74
CA GLN A 71 19.42 0.44 -17.04
C GLN A 71 18.29 -0.60 -16.94
N ALA A 72 18.21 -1.35 -15.84
CA ALA A 72 17.15 -2.33 -15.66
C ALA A 72 15.77 -1.70 -15.53
N VAL A 73 15.69 -0.51 -14.91
CA VAL A 73 14.45 0.29 -14.83
C VAL A 73 14.06 0.82 -16.21
N ARG A 74 15.02 1.38 -16.96
CA ARG A 74 14.80 1.85 -18.33
C ARG A 74 14.31 0.74 -19.26
N ASN A 75 14.84 -0.48 -19.12
CA ASN A 75 14.46 -1.62 -19.94
C ASN A 75 12.98 -2.02 -19.78
N ILE A 76 12.32 -1.64 -18.69
CA ILE A 76 10.89 -1.88 -18.44
C ILE A 76 10.03 -0.61 -18.62
N GLY A 77 10.59 0.46 -19.18
CA GLY A 77 9.86 1.67 -19.54
C GLY A 77 9.66 2.70 -18.42
N TYR A 78 10.50 2.65 -17.37
CA TYR A 78 10.49 3.61 -16.25
C TYR A 78 11.78 4.43 -16.15
#